data_AF-A0A5B8TIJ4-F1
#
_entry.id   AF-A0A5B8TIJ4-F1
#
_cell.length_a   1.000
_cell.length_b   1.000
_cell.length_c   1.000
_cell.angle_alpha   90.00
_cell.angle_beta   90.00
_cell.angle_gamma   90.00
#
_symmetry.space_group_name_H-M   'P 1'
#
loop_
_entity.id
_entity.type
_entity.pdbx_description
1 polymer ?
#
loop_
_entity_poly.entity_id
_entity_poly.type
_entity_poly.pdbx_seq_one_letter_code
_entity_poly.pdbx_strand_id
1 'polypeptide(L)'
;MNEFDVQKRYLQCVTYMITKLKMFDQGFRDYEGRYLHIMDTREATTGELVELKTNFKRGLINFGSLVDRFQELEAPTQYQQQHQHLIWIYRDYAAAVCDMIDAFNVTDYAICHTKQDSGHAQRTRSLTDVKQLLAEEYQIA
;
A
#
# COMPACT_ATOMS: atom_id res chain seq x y z
N MET A 1 -28.97 -12.12 10.75
CA MET A 1 -27.82 -11.27 11.12
C MET A 1 -28.38 -9.88 11.33
N ASN A 2 -28.20 -9.30 12.52
CA ASN A 2 -28.70 -7.96 12.87
C ASN A 2 -27.79 -6.91 12.21
N GLU A 3 -28.32 -5.73 11.83
CA GLU A 3 -27.54 -4.60 11.30
C GLU A 3 -26.32 -4.23 12.17
N PHE A 4 -26.45 -4.35 13.49
CA PHE A 4 -25.35 -4.16 14.44
C PHE A 4 -24.21 -5.17 14.24
N ASP A 5 -24.53 -6.44 13.92
CA ASP A 5 -23.51 -7.46 13.66
C ASP A 5 -22.76 -7.16 12.35
N VAL A 6 -23.49 -6.67 11.33
CA VAL A 6 -22.91 -6.28 10.03
C VAL A 6 -21.95 -5.10 10.22
N GLN A 7 -22.36 -4.07 10.96
CA GLN A 7 -21.51 -2.94 11.29
C GLN A 7 -20.25 -3.36 12.04
N LYS A 8 -20.38 -4.18 13.09
CA LYS A 8 -19.24 -4.64 13.88
C LYS A 8 -18.25 -5.42 13.02
N ARG A 9 -18.75 -6.33 12.16
CA ARG A 9 -17.92 -7.12 11.25
C ARG A 9 -17.21 -6.25 10.22
N TYR A 10 -17.91 -5.27 9.66
CA TYR A 10 -17.32 -4.32 8.73
C TYR A 10 -16.17 -3.53 9.36
N LEU A 11 -16.36 -2.96 10.56
CA LEU A 11 -15.32 -2.22 11.28
C LEU A 11 -14.11 -3.10 11.66
N GLN A 12 -14.35 -4.39 11.95
CA GLN A 12 -13.26 -5.36 12.13
C GLN A 12 -12.47 -5.58 10.83
N CYS A 13 -13.15 -5.66 9.69
CA CYS A 13 -12.48 -5.74 8.37
C CYS A 13 -11.68 -4.48 8.06
N VAL A 14 -12.21 -3.28 8.34
CA VAL A 14 -11.48 -2.01 8.21
C VAL A 14 -10.21 -2.02 9.07
N THR A 15 -10.34 -2.41 10.35
CA THR A 15 -9.19 -2.51 11.28
C THR A 15 -8.14 -3.51 10.77
N TYR A 16 -8.58 -4.65 10.25
CA TYR A 16 -7.70 -5.64 9.64
C TYR A 16 -6.97 -5.07 8.42
N MET A 17 -7.65 -4.35 7.53
CA MET A 17 -7.02 -3.71 6.37
C MET A 17 -5.95 -2.71 6.77
N ILE A 18 -6.22 -1.85 7.75
CA ILE A 18 -5.25 -0.87 8.24
C ILE A 18 -4.02 -1.56 8.81
N THR A 19 -4.23 -2.65 9.56
CA THR A 19 -3.13 -3.45 10.12
C THR A 19 -2.30 -4.06 9.01
N LYS A 20 -2.94 -4.62 7.97
CA LYS A 20 -2.25 -5.19 6.82
C LYS A 20 -1.49 -4.13 6.03
N LEU A 21 -2.08 -2.96 5.78
CA LEU A 21 -1.40 -1.83 5.16
C LEU A 21 -0.10 -1.51 5.89
N LYS A 22 -0.12 -1.37 7.22
CA LYS A 22 1.10 -1.11 8.00
C LYS A 22 2.16 -2.20 7.85
N MET A 23 1.75 -3.47 7.86
CA MET A 23 2.69 -4.59 7.69
C MET A 23 3.31 -4.61 6.29
N PHE A 24 2.50 -4.43 5.25
CA PHE A 24 2.99 -4.35 3.87
C PHE A 24 3.86 -3.11 3.66
N ASP A 25 3.46 -1.97 4.21
CA ASP A 25 4.22 -0.72 4.15
C ASP A 25 5.62 -0.88 4.72
N GLN A 26 5.76 -1.51 5.88
CA GLN A 26 7.06 -1.84 6.46
C GLN A 26 7.87 -2.75 5.53
N GLY A 27 7.27 -3.84 5.03
CA GLY A 27 7.94 -4.75 4.10
C GLY A 27 8.43 -4.06 2.83
N PHE A 28 7.65 -3.13 2.27
CA PHE A 28 8.08 -2.34 1.12
C PHE A 28 9.23 -1.39 1.45
N ARG A 29 9.25 -0.75 2.64
CA ARG A 29 10.43 0.06 3.08
C ARG A 29 11.68 -0.80 3.19
N ASP A 30 11.54 -2.01 3.74
CA ASP A 30 12.68 -2.89 3.94
C ASP A 30 13.25 -3.35 2.60
N TYR A 31 12.40 -3.69 1.63
CA TYR A 31 12.85 -4.05 0.29
C TYR A 31 13.49 -2.88 -0.46
N GLU A 32 12.89 -1.69 -0.36
CA GLU A 32 13.45 -0.47 -0.92
C GLU A 32 14.81 -0.12 -0.33
N GLY A 33 14.93 -0.12 1.00
CA GLY A 33 16.19 0.17 1.68
C GLY A 33 17.28 -0.80 1.28
N ARG A 34 16.94 -2.09 1.13
CA ARG A 34 17.88 -3.10 0.63
C ARG A 34 18.26 -2.85 -0.82
N TYR A 35 17.32 -2.44 -1.67
CA TYR A 35 17.62 -2.14 -3.07
C TYR A 35 18.57 -0.93 -3.18
N LEU A 36 18.27 0.16 -2.48
CA LEU A 36 19.10 1.37 -2.46
C LEU A 36 20.51 1.06 -1.97
N HIS A 37 20.63 0.30 -0.88
CA HIS A 37 21.93 -0.13 -0.37
C HIS A 37 22.74 -0.90 -1.42
N ILE A 38 22.11 -1.85 -2.14
CA ILE A 38 22.78 -2.61 -3.20
C ILE A 38 23.22 -1.70 -4.35
N MET A 39 22.41 -0.73 -4.75
CA MET A 39 22.77 0.19 -5.82
C MET A 39 23.98 1.08 -5.45
N ASP A 40 24.05 1.50 -4.19
CA ASP A 40 25.14 2.34 -3.68
C ASP A 40 26.43 1.55 -3.49
N THR A 41 26.37 0.33 -2.93
CA THR A 41 27.58 -0.45 -2.63
C THR A 41 28.00 -1.39 -3.76
N ARG A 42 27.09 -1.71 -4.68
CA ARG A 42 27.26 -2.70 -5.76
C ARG A 42 27.64 -4.09 -5.23
N GLU A 43 27.28 -4.41 -4.00
CA GLU A 43 27.74 -5.62 -3.29
C GLU A 43 26.93 -6.87 -3.60
N ALA A 44 25.70 -6.75 -4.12
CA ALA A 44 24.86 -7.91 -4.38
C ALA A 44 25.07 -8.51 -5.77
N THR A 45 24.86 -9.82 -5.82
CA THR A 45 24.80 -10.58 -7.07
C THR A 45 23.53 -10.25 -7.86
N THR A 46 23.58 -10.45 -9.18
CA THR A 46 22.40 -10.34 -10.05
C THR A 46 21.23 -11.21 -9.57
N GLY A 47 21.52 -12.38 -8.97
CA GLY A 47 20.51 -13.28 -8.43
C GLY A 47 19.73 -12.69 -7.25
N GLU A 48 20.43 -12.04 -6.31
CA GLU A 48 19.81 -11.39 -5.15
C GLU A 48 18.93 -10.21 -5.55
N LEU A 49 19.34 -9.45 -6.56
CA LEU A 49 18.53 -8.36 -7.14
C LEU A 49 17.24 -8.89 -7.79
N VAL A 50 17.32 -10.02 -8.51
CA VAL A 50 16.15 -10.67 -9.11
C VAL A 50 15.20 -11.19 -8.03
N GLU A 51 15.73 -11.80 -6.97
CA GLU A 51 14.93 -12.29 -5.86
C GLU A 51 14.23 -11.15 -5.11
N LEU A 52 14.95 -10.06 -4.84
CA LEU A 52 14.41 -8.87 -4.19
C LEU A 52 13.24 -8.28 -4.99
N LYS A 53 13.42 -8.09 -6.31
CA LYS A 53 12.35 -7.61 -7.21
C LYS A 53 11.14 -8.57 -7.23
N THR A 54 11.40 -9.87 -7.23
CA THR A 54 10.34 -10.90 -7.23
C THR A 54 9.53 -10.87 -5.93
N ASN A 55 10.20 -10.76 -4.79
CA ASN A 55 9.56 -10.70 -3.49
C ASN A 55 8.76 -9.40 -3.33
N PHE A 56 9.29 -8.28 -3.80
CA PHE A 56 8.57 -7.01 -3.82
C PHE A 56 7.28 -7.13 -4.65
N LYS A 57 7.39 -7.58 -5.91
CA LYS A 57 6.24 -7.76 -6.81
C LYS A 57 5.18 -8.69 -6.21
N ARG A 58 5.61 -9.77 -5.55
CA ARG A 58 4.70 -10.69 -4.84
C ARG A 58 3.98 -9.99 -3.69
N GLY A 59 4.67 -9.16 -2.91
CA GLY A 59 4.08 -8.34 -1.85
C GLY A 59 2.99 -7.40 -2.40
N LEU A 60 3.27 -6.74 -3.52
CA LEU A 60 2.31 -5.84 -4.18
C LEU A 60 1.07 -6.59 -4.70
N ILE A 61 1.25 -7.74 -5.34
CA ILE A 61 0.14 -8.61 -5.79
C ILE A 61 -0.73 -9.04 -4.60
N ASN A 62 -0.10 -9.46 -3.50
CA ASN A 62 -0.81 -9.88 -2.30
C ASN A 62 -1.60 -8.73 -1.67
N PHE A 63 -1.03 -7.52 -1.63
CA PHE A 63 -1.73 -6.33 -1.16
C PHE A 63 -2.91 -5.98 -2.09
N GLY A 64 -2.71 -5.97 -3.40
CA GLY A 64 -3.78 -5.73 -4.39
C GLY A 64 -4.94 -6.72 -4.26
N SER A 65 -4.64 -8.03 -4.16
CA SER A 65 -5.67 -9.06 -3.92
C SER A 65 -6.44 -8.85 -2.63
N LEU A 66 -5.78 -8.30 -1.60
CA LEU A 66 -6.44 -7.98 -0.34
C LEU A 66 -7.37 -6.76 -0.49
N VAL A 67 -6.98 -5.74 -1.26
CA VAL A 67 -7.81 -4.59 -1.60
C VAL A 67 -9.03 -5.01 -2.43
N ASP A 68 -8.86 -5.91 -3.40
CA ASP A 68 -9.97 -6.42 -4.21
C ASP A 68 -11.01 -7.15 -3.34
N ARG A 69 -10.55 -8.01 -2.42
CA ARG A 69 -11.45 -8.66 -1.44
C ARG A 69 -12.12 -7.66 -0.51
N PHE A 70 -11.41 -6.59 -0.13
CA PHE A 70 -11.99 -5.53 0.68
C PHE A 70 -13.09 -4.78 -0.09
N GLN A 71 -12.87 -4.49 -1.38
CA GLN A 71 -13.89 -3.86 -2.24
C GLN A 71 -15.17 -4.69 -2.38
N GLU A 72 -15.05 -6.02 -2.37
CA GLU A 72 -16.21 -6.91 -2.45
C GLU A 72 -16.99 -7.02 -1.13
N LEU A 73 -16.52 -6.40 -0.03
CA LEU A 73 -17.24 -6.42 1.23
C LEU A 73 -18.52 -5.59 1.16
N GLU A 74 -19.58 -6.14 1.74
CA GLU A 74 -20.80 -5.39 2.00
C GLU A 74 -20.54 -4.34 3.10
N ALA A 75 -20.45 -3.07 2.69
CA ALA A 75 -20.35 -1.95 3.60
C ALA A 75 -21.75 -1.51 4.07
N PRO A 76 -21.97 -1.34 5.39
CA PRO A 76 -23.20 -0.73 5.90
C PRO A 76 -23.45 0.63 5.23
N THR A 77 -24.71 0.98 4.99
CA THR A 77 -25.11 2.21 4.27
C THR A 77 -24.40 3.46 4.77
N GLN A 78 -24.30 3.63 6.08
CA GLN A 78 -23.64 4.78 6.71
C GLN A 78 -22.12 4.88 6.45
N TYR A 79 -21.47 3.80 6.00
CA TYR A 79 -20.04 3.74 5.70
C TYR A 79 -19.73 3.55 4.21
N GLN A 80 -20.73 3.56 3.32
CA GLN A 80 -20.50 3.29 1.89
C GLN A 80 -19.53 4.30 1.27
N GLN A 81 -19.63 5.58 1.63
CA GLN A 81 -18.73 6.62 1.11
C GLN A 81 -17.30 6.41 1.61
N GLN A 82 -17.11 6.19 2.92
CA GLN A 82 -15.81 5.93 3.52
C GLN A 82 -15.19 4.65 2.96
N HIS A 83 -16.01 3.63 2.68
CA HIS A 83 -15.57 2.39 2.06
C HIS A 83 -14.96 2.62 0.68
N GLN A 84 -15.69 3.33 -0.19
CA GLN A 84 -15.20 3.69 -1.53
C GLN A 84 -13.94 4.54 -1.46
N HIS A 85 -13.88 5.49 -0.51
CA HIS A 85 -12.72 6.33 -0.31
C HIS A 85 -11.49 5.50 0.14
N LEU A 86 -11.65 4.58 1.08
CA LEU A 86 -10.57 3.67 1.50
C LEU A 86 -10.04 2.82 0.34
N ILE A 87 -10.93 2.26 -0.50
CA ILE A 87 -10.52 1.48 -1.67
C ILE A 87 -9.68 2.34 -2.62
N TRP A 88 -10.13 3.57 -2.88
CA TRP A 88 -9.40 4.50 -3.75
C TRP A 88 -8.01 4.81 -3.18
N ILE A 89 -7.91 5.13 -1.89
CA ILE A 89 -6.64 5.41 -1.22
C ILE A 89 -5.71 4.19 -1.26
N TYR A 90 -6.21 2.97 -1.03
CA TYR A 90 -5.39 1.77 -1.10
C TYR A 90 -4.87 1.45 -2.50
N ARG A 91 -5.69 1.71 -3.54
CA ARG A 91 -5.27 1.54 -4.93
C ARG A 91 -4.22 2.56 -5.34
N ASP A 92 -4.44 3.81 -4.94
CA ASP A 92 -3.48 4.90 -5.15
C ASP A 92 -2.13 4.61 -4.48
N TYR A 93 -2.17 4.14 -3.23
CA TYR A 93 -0.99 3.64 -2.53
C TYR A 93 -0.29 2.49 -3.29
N ALA A 94 -1.04 1.50 -3.77
CA ALA A 94 -0.47 0.38 -4.51
C ALA A 94 0.18 0.82 -5.84
N ALA A 95 -0.43 1.78 -6.53
CA ALA A 95 0.13 2.38 -7.74
C ALA A 95 1.44 3.11 -7.45
N ALA A 96 1.47 3.94 -6.40
CA ALA A 96 2.69 4.63 -5.97
C ALA A 96 3.84 3.65 -5.67
N VAL A 97 3.52 2.57 -4.95
CA VAL A 97 4.49 1.51 -4.64
C VAL A 97 4.96 0.78 -5.91
N CYS A 98 4.07 0.56 -6.89
CA CYS A 98 4.44 -0.01 -8.19
C CYS A 98 5.44 0.87 -8.95
N ASP A 99 5.16 2.18 -9.02
CA ASP A 99 6.00 3.15 -9.72
C ASP A 99 7.41 3.22 -9.11
N MET A 100 7.51 3.10 -7.78
CA MET A 100 8.80 3.03 -7.07
C MET A 100 9.61 1.78 -7.48
N ILE A 101 8.95 0.62 -7.68
CA ILE A 101 9.63 -0.59 -8.17
C ILE A 101 10.07 -0.41 -9.62
N ASP A 102 9.23 0.18 -10.46
CA ASP A 102 9.57 0.35 -11.87
C ASP A 102 10.72 1.33 -12.07
N ALA A 103 10.90 2.30 -11.16
CA ALA A 103 12.08 3.16 -11.12
C ALA A 103 13.39 2.34 -11.03
N PHE A 104 13.39 1.22 -10.31
CA PHE A 104 14.52 0.30 -10.16
C PHE A 104 14.85 -0.53 -11.41
N ASN A 105 14.09 -0.37 -12.49
CA ASN A 105 14.42 -0.92 -13.81
C ASN A 105 15.04 0.14 -14.73
N VAL A 106 15.10 1.40 -14.31
CA VAL A 106 15.67 2.50 -15.09
C VAL A 106 17.19 2.51 -14.89
N THR A 107 17.93 2.40 -15.98
CA THR A 107 19.41 2.43 -15.98
C THR A 107 19.98 3.83 -15.81
N ASP A 108 19.19 4.86 -16.11
CA ASP A 108 19.53 6.26 -15.85
C ASP A 108 19.24 6.61 -14.39
N TYR A 109 20.30 6.97 -13.67
CA TYR A 109 20.27 7.26 -12.24
C TYR A 109 19.41 8.49 -11.89
N ALA A 110 19.42 9.54 -12.72
CA ALA A 110 18.64 10.76 -12.45
C ALA A 110 17.13 10.52 -12.65
N ILE A 111 16.78 9.72 -13.66
CA ILE A 111 15.39 9.32 -13.91
C ILE A 111 14.89 8.36 -12.82
N CYS A 112 15.75 7.47 -12.33
CA CYS A 112 15.44 6.59 -11.21
C CYS A 112 15.02 7.40 -9.96
N HIS A 113 15.88 8.32 -9.50
CA HIS A 113 15.61 9.14 -8.32
C HIS A 113 14.34 9.98 -8.44
N THR A 114 14.12 10.62 -9.59
CA THR A 114 12.91 11.44 -9.81
C THR A 114 11.62 10.62 -9.68
N LYS A 115 11.61 9.38 -10.21
CA LYS A 115 10.45 8.49 -10.08
C LYS A 115 10.26 7.99 -8.65
N GLN A 116 11.36 7.69 -7.95
CA GLN A 116 11.29 7.31 -6.54
C GLN A 116 10.71 8.42 -5.67
N ASP A 117 11.18 9.66 -5.82
CA ASP A 117 10.67 10.81 -5.07
C ASP A 117 9.17 11.02 -5.30
N SER A 118 8.71 10.92 -6.55
CA SER A 118 7.30 11.01 -6.88
C SER A 118 6.48 9.90 -6.21
N GLY A 119 6.95 8.65 -6.27
CA GLY A 119 6.30 7.52 -5.63
C GLY A 119 6.26 7.63 -4.10
N HIS A 120 7.35 8.11 -3.49
CA HIS A 120 7.41 8.40 -2.06
C HIS A 120 6.39 9.46 -1.63
N ALA A 121 6.31 10.56 -2.38
CA ALA A 121 5.36 11.63 -2.11
C ALA A 121 3.93 11.12 -2.19
N GLN A 122 3.60 10.36 -3.23
CA GLN A 122 2.26 9.79 -3.40
C GLN A 122 1.92 8.80 -2.29
N ARG A 123 2.81 7.84 -2.00
CA ARG A 123 2.67 6.90 -0.89
C ARG A 123 2.41 7.61 0.44
N THR A 124 3.19 8.65 0.73
CA THR A 124 3.07 9.44 1.97
C THR A 124 1.71 10.14 2.05
N ARG A 125 1.25 10.68 0.92
CA ARG A 125 -0.07 11.28 0.81
C ARG A 125 -1.17 10.25 1.06
N SER A 126 -1.17 9.10 0.38
CA SER A 126 -2.18 8.06 0.59
C SER A 126 -2.21 7.59 2.06
N LEU A 127 -1.05 7.42 2.70
CA LEU A 127 -0.99 7.08 4.13
C LEU A 127 -1.54 8.17 5.06
N THR A 128 -1.39 9.44 4.66
CA THR A 128 -1.95 10.59 5.38
C THR A 128 -3.46 10.63 5.22
N ASP A 129 -3.96 10.42 4.00
CA ASP A 129 -5.39 10.37 3.69
C ASP A 129 -6.09 9.25 4.47
N VAL A 130 -5.47 8.06 4.61
CA VAL A 130 -5.98 6.99 5.50
C VAL A 130 -6.12 7.49 6.94
N LYS A 131 -5.09 8.15 7.48
CA LYS A 131 -5.12 8.64 8.88
C LYS A 131 -6.21 9.69 9.07
N GLN A 132 -6.35 10.60 8.11
CA GLN A 132 -7.35 11.66 8.15
C GLN A 132 -8.77 11.06 8.12
N LEU A 133 -9.03 10.15 7.19
CA LEU A 133 -10.33 9.47 7.07
C LEU A 133 -10.74 8.77 8.38
N LEU A 134 -9.79 8.11 9.05
CA LEU A 134 -10.04 7.41 10.30
C LEU A 134 -10.25 8.36 11.48
N ALA A 135 -9.61 9.52 11.48
CA ALA A 135 -9.73 10.51 12.54
C ALA A 135 -11.01 11.35 12.42
N GLU A 136 -11.40 11.71 11.19
CA GLU A 136 -12.45 12.69 10.92
C GLU A 136 -13.79 12.05 10.53
N GLU A 137 -13.78 10.94 9.80
CA GLU A 137 -15.00 10.41 9.16
C GLU A 137 -15.57 9.14 9.79
N TYR A 138 -14.78 8.42 10.62
CA TYR A 138 -15.24 7.26 11.39
C TYR A 138 -15.63 7.60 12.84
N GLN A 139 -15.46 8.85 13.30
CA GLN A 139 -15.87 9.30 14.64
C GLN A 139 -17.33 9.79 14.70
N ILE A 140 -18.03 9.84 13.57
CA ILE A 140 -19.43 10.26 13.51
C ILE A 140 -20.30 9.01 13.29
N ALA A 141 -20.62 8.31 14.39
CA ALA A 141 -21.74 7.39 14.51
C ALA A 141 -22.17 7.28 15.97
#